data_AF-A0AAW7CZZ3-F1
#
_entry.id   AF-A0AAW7CZZ3-F1
#
_cell.length_a   1.000
_cell.length_b   1.000
_cell.length_c   1.000
_cell.angle_alpha   90.00
_cell.angle_beta   90.00
_cell.angle_gamma   90.00
#
_symmetry.space_group_name_H-M   'P 1'
#
loop_
_entity.id
_entity.type
_entity.pdbx_description
1 polymer ?
#
loop_
_entity_poly.entity_id
_entity_poly.type
_entity_poly.pdbx_seq_one_letter_code
_entity_poly.pdbx_strand_id
1 'polypeptide(L)'
;MKKTLLIAAFVALGIGTISCSSDDSNSHNYKKDIQGEWVEVETLYLNEDRKVIAREEATDNDGCGFDEVEFNNTTFFSRSPFKLSEEANCQVDIEESTYTLSERTITFTIVDGEEIEFKKSTIINVDDSTLTIEYNAGPDDFVEGVTYVQTKHKKKGSTVN
;
A
#
# COMPACT_ATOMS: atom_id res chain seq x y z
N MET A 1 53.89 17.23 44.61
CA MET A 1 54.40 16.36 43.53
C MET A 1 54.41 17.13 42.22
N LYS A 2 55.40 16.84 41.37
CA LYS A 2 55.81 17.29 40.02
C LYS A 2 54.94 18.29 39.22
N LYS A 3 55.68 19.22 38.58
CA LYS A 3 55.28 20.24 37.61
C LYS A 3 55.00 19.66 36.21
N THR A 4 54.45 20.52 35.34
CA THR A 4 54.53 20.55 33.84
C THR A 4 53.73 19.49 33.08
N LEU A 5 53.03 19.75 31.96
CA LEU A 5 53.23 20.70 30.85
C LEU A 5 51.88 21.04 30.16
N LEU A 6 51.79 22.28 29.64
CA LEU A 6 50.93 22.67 28.52
C LEU A 6 51.61 22.23 27.21
N ILE A 7 50.88 21.52 26.33
CA ILE A 7 51.18 21.43 24.90
C ILE A 7 49.86 21.59 24.15
N ALA A 8 49.79 22.67 23.37
CA ALA A 8 48.84 22.86 22.29
C ALA A 8 49.37 22.16 21.01
N ALA A 9 48.47 21.65 20.17
CA ALA A 9 48.39 21.93 18.72
C ALA A 9 47.76 20.76 17.91
N PHE A 10 46.67 21.11 17.22
CA PHE A 10 46.38 20.91 15.80
C PHE A 10 46.34 19.51 15.12
N VAL A 11 45.40 19.45 14.16
CA VAL A 11 45.26 18.55 13.00
C VAL A 11 44.50 17.24 13.30
N ALA A 12 43.45 16.81 12.61
CA ALA A 12 42.97 17.08 11.25
C ALA A 12 41.43 17.01 11.17
N LEU A 13 40.87 17.79 10.24
CA LEU A 13 39.59 17.49 9.61
C LEU A 13 39.68 16.13 8.93
N GLY A 14 39.10 15.10 9.54
CA GLY A 14 38.82 13.83 8.91
C GLY A 14 37.36 13.80 8.46
N ILE A 15 37.07 14.47 7.34
CA ILE A 15 35.84 14.23 6.59
C ILE A 15 36.00 12.84 5.96
N GLY A 16 35.71 11.82 6.74
CA GLY A 16 35.45 10.49 6.23
C GLY A 16 34.01 10.45 5.75
N THR A 17 33.73 11.02 4.58
CA THR A 17 32.62 10.50 3.79
C THR A 17 32.97 9.06 3.50
N ILE A 18 32.42 8.14 4.30
CA ILE A 18 32.22 6.77 3.86
C ILE A 18 31.21 6.87 2.71
N SER A 19 31.74 7.21 1.54
CA SER A 19 31.15 6.86 0.26
C SER A 19 31.28 5.35 0.16
N CYS A 20 30.35 4.65 0.81
CA CYS A 20 29.99 3.32 0.36
C CYS A 20 29.19 3.50 -0.94
N SER A 21 29.97 3.69 -2.00
CA SER A 21 29.58 3.45 -3.38
C SER A 21 29.25 1.96 -3.51
N SER A 22 27.95 1.69 -3.50
CA SER A 22 27.27 0.62 -4.22
C SER A 22 25.82 1.10 -4.32
N ASP A 23 25.49 2.01 -5.22
CA ASP A 23 25.24 1.69 -6.64
C ASP A 23 24.66 0.29 -6.85
N ASP A 24 23.60 0.01 -6.09
CA ASP A 24 22.45 -0.79 -6.52
C ASP A 24 21.18 0.02 -6.18
N SER A 25 21.01 1.18 -6.80
CA SER A 25 19.82 2.01 -6.61
C SER A 25 18.64 1.42 -7.37
N ASN A 26 18.07 0.32 -6.86
CA ASN A 26 16.71 -0.05 -7.19
C ASN A 26 15.76 0.85 -6.40
N SER A 27 15.84 2.18 -6.60
CA SER A 27 14.87 3.10 -5.99
C SER A 27 13.54 2.85 -6.69
N HIS A 28 12.68 2.07 -6.02
CA HIS A 28 11.33 1.78 -6.48
C HIS A 28 10.65 3.06 -6.93
N ASN A 29 10.19 3.07 -8.18
CA ASN A 29 9.33 4.12 -8.66
C ASN A 29 7.90 3.65 -8.43
N TYR A 30 7.45 3.72 -7.16
CA TYR A 30 6.12 3.23 -6.77
C TYR A 30 5.01 3.77 -7.68
N LYS A 31 5.14 5.01 -8.18
CA LYS A 31 4.16 5.59 -9.10
C LYS A 31 4.04 4.78 -10.38
N LYS A 32 5.16 4.31 -10.94
CA LYS A 32 5.17 3.43 -12.11
C LYS A 32 4.76 2.00 -11.73
N ASP A 33 5.29 1.49 -10.63
CA ASP A 33 5.20 0.08 -10.26
C ASP A 33 3.75 -0.34 -9.94
N ILE A 34 2.93 0.56 -9.37
CA ILE A 34 1.52 0.24 -9.06
C ILE A 34 0.57 0.37 -10.25
N GLN A 35 0.97 0.95 -11.39
CA GLN A 35 0.04 1.24 -12.50
C GLN A 35 -0.57 -0.01 -13.10
N GLY A 36 -1.87 -0.01 -13.37
CA GLY A 36 -2.63 -1.08 -14.02
C GLY A 36 -3.62 -1.76 -13.08
N GLU A 37 -4.20 -2.87 -13.55
CA GLU A 37 -5.25 -3.61 -12.87
C GLU A 37 -4.67 -4.71 -11.94
N TRP A 38 -5.27 -4.84 -10.77
CA TRP A 38 -4.91 -5.80 -9.74
C TRP A 38 -6.16 -6.48 -9.19
N VAL A 39 -6.11 -7.79 -9.03
CA VAL A 39 -7.21 -8.61 -8.51
C VAL A 39 -6.89 -8.97 -7.06
N GLU A 40 -7.83 -8.75 -6.14
CA GLU A 40 -7.65 -9.14 -4.74
C GLU A 40 -7.43 -10.65 -4.60
N VAL A 41 -6.61 -11.03 -3.62
CA VAL A 41 -6.27 -12.42 -3.31
C VAL A 41 -6.50 -12.72 -1.85
N GLU A 42 -6.14 -11.80 -0.96
CA GLU A 42 -6.14 -12.05 0.48
C GLU A 42 -6.26 -10.72 1.24
N THR A 43 -7.04 -10.74 2.31
CA THR A 43 -7.15 -9.66 3.28
C THR A 43 -6.67 -10.12 4.65
N LEU A 44 -5.78 -9.34 5.27
CA LEU A 44 -5.27 -9.54 6.63
C LEU A 44 -5.78 -8.44 7.55
N TYR A 45 -6.31 -8.85 8.71
CA TYR A 45 -6.75 -7.95 9.77
C TYR A 45 -5.69 -7.94 10.87
N LEU A 46 -5.18 -6.75 11.17
CA LEU A 46 -4.05 -6.55 12.06
C LEU A 46 -4.42 -5.70 13.27
N ASN A 47 -3.82 -5.98 14.43
CA ASN A 47 -3.95 -5.14 15.62
C ASN A 47 -2.97 -3.95 15.59
N GLU A 48 -2.95 -3.14 16.65
CA GLU A 48 -2.07 -1.97 16.79
C GLU A 48 -0.57 -2.29 16.64
N ASP A 49 -0.15 -3.51 17.02
CA ASP A 49 1.22 -4.02 16.90
C ASP A 49 1.53 -4.59 15.49
N ARG A 50 0.59 -4.51 14.53
CA ARG A 50 0.64 -5.17 13.21
C ARG A 50 0.73 -6.70 13.28
N LYS A 51 0.20 -7.31 14.33
CA LYS A 51 0.04 -8.77 14.40
C LYS A 51 -1.26 -9.17 13.73
N VAL A 52 -1.20 -10.24 12.94
CA VAL A 52 -2.37 -10.82 12.27
C VAL A 52 -3.34 -11.39 13.31
N ILE A 53 -4.57 -10.91 13.29
CA ILE A 53 -5.70 -11.38 14.10
C ILE A 53 -6.55 -12.34 13.29
N ALA A 54 -6.80 -12.00 12.03
CA ALA A 54 -7.60 -12.79 11.10
C ALA A 54 -7.06 -12.66 9.67
N ARG A 55 -7.46 -13.63 8.84
CA ARG A 55 -7.14 -13.72 7.42
C ARG A 55 -8.39 -14.18 6.69
N GLU A 56 -8.67 -13.54 5.57
CA GLU A 56 -9.73 -13.91 4.64
C GLU A 56 -9.14 -14.04 3.24
N GLU A 57 -9.40 -15.16 2.58
CA GLU A 57 -9.08 -15.33 1.17
C GLU A 57 -10.14 -14.59 0.35
N ALA A 58 -9.73 -13.92 -0.72
CA ALA A 58 -10.67 -13.24 -1.61
C ALA A 58 -11.67 -14.26 -2.19
N THR A 59 -12.91 -13.83 -2.37
CA THR A 59 -13.97 -14.67 -2.92
C THR A 59 -14.28 -14.26 -4.35
N ASP A 60 -14.80 -15.20 -5.14
CA ASP A 60 -15.21 -14.96 -6.53
C ASP A 60 -16.62 -14.33 -6.62
N ASN A 61 -17.07 -13.62 -5.56
CA ASN A 61 -18.38 -12.96 -5.46
C ASN A 61 -19.53 -13.80 -6.06
N ASP A 62 -19.66 -15.05 -5.61
CA ASP A 62 -20.61 -16.05 -6.10
C ASP A 62 -20.55 -16.36 -7.60
N GLY A 63 -19.35 -16.35 -8.18
CA GLY A 63 -19.07 -16.61 -9.58
C GLY A 63 -19.08 -15.36 -10.47
N CYS A 64 -19.14 -14.15 -9.87
CA CYS A 64 -19.15 -12.89 -10.62
C CYS A 64 -17.76 -12.29 -10.88
N GLY A 65 -16.70 -12.88 -10.30
CA GLY A 65 -15.37 -12.32 -10.34
C GLY A 65 -14.93 -11.88 -8.95
N PHE A 66 -13.62 -11.76 -8.79
CA PHE A 66 -13.00 -11.20 -7.60
C PHE A 66 -13.03 -9.68 -7.64
N ASP A 67 -12.90 -9.04 -6.48
CA ASP A 67 -12.73 -7.59 -6.41
C ASP A 67 -11.42 -7.17 -7.07
N GLU A 68 -11.46 -6.01 -7.74
CA GLU A 68 -10.33 -5.49 -8.49
C GLU A 68 -10.08 -4.02 -8.17
N VAL A 69 -8.81 -3.63 -8.21
CA VAL A 69 -8.40 -2.23 -8.13
C VAL A 69 -7.53 -1.86 -9.32
N GLU A 70 -7.64 -0.63 -9.80
CA GLU A 70 -6.82 -0.12 -10.89
C GLU A 70 -6.23 1.24 -10.53
N PHE A 71 -4.90 1.34 -10.67
CA PHE A 71 -4.20 2.63 -10.62
C PHE A 71 -3.91 3.07 -12.05
N ASN A 72 -4.54 4.16 -12.49
CA ASN A 72 -4.40 4.68 -13.85
C ASN A 72 -4.10 6.17 -13.83
N ASN A 73 -2.82 6.50 -14.03
CA ASN A 73 -2.29 7.87 -13.93
C ASN A 73 -2.55 8.50 -12.56
N THR A 74 -3.63 9.27 -12.42
CA THR A 74 -4.06 9.94 -11.18
C THR A 74 -5.41 9.45 -10.68
N THR A 75 -6.04 8.52 -11.39
CA THR A 75 -7.35 7.97 -11.07
C THR A 75 -7.19 6.57 -10.50
N PHE A 76 -7.94 6.28 -9.45
CA PHE A 76 -8.07 4.97 -8.84
C PHE A 76 -9.50 4.48 -9.07
N PHE A 77 -9.62 3.24 -9.51
CA PHE A 77 -10.91 2.55 -9.62
C PHE A 77 -10.93 1.37 -8.65
N SER A 78 -11.98 1.26 -7.85
CA SER A 78 -12.35 0.02 -7.16
C SER A 78 -13.51 -0.62 -7.91
N ARG A 79 -13.47 -1.92 -8.13
CA ARG A 79 -14.51 -2.67 -8.85
C ARG A 79 -14.92 -3.86 -8.01
N SER A 80 -16.19 -3.90 -7.65
CA SER A 80 -16.78 -4.98 -6.86
C SER A 80 -17.88 -5.67 -7.66
N PRO A 81 -17.59 -6.82 -8.30
CA PRO A 81 -18.60 -7.63 -8.94
C PRO A 81 -19.58 -8.22 -7.92
N PHE A 82 -20.88 -8.22 -8.23
CA PHE A 82 -21.89 -8.77 -7.34
C PHE A 82 -23.12 -9.27 -8.11
N LYS A 83 -23.97 -10.03 -7.42
CA LYS A 83 -25.32 -10.39 -7.88
C LYS A 83 -26.35 -10.02 -6.81
N LEU A 84 -27.50 -9.51 -7.24
CA LEU A 84 -28.60 -9.14 -6.32
C LEU A 84 -29.40 -10.35 -5.83
N SER A 85 -29.34 -11.47 -6.55
CA SER A 85 -29.94 -12.75 -6.21
C SER A 85 -29.24 -13.88 -6.97
N GLU A 86 -29.50 -15.14 -6.60
CA GLU A 86 -28.89 -16.30 -7.27
C GLU A 86 -29.18 -16.38 -8.77
N GLU A 87 -30.33 -15.87 -9.21
CA GLU A 87 -30.81 -15.91 -10.60
C GLU A 87 -30.44 -14.65 -11.40
N ALA A 88 -29.91 -13.62 -10.74
CA ALA A 88 -29.56 -12.36 -11.37
C ALA A 88 -28.24 -12.47 -12.15
N ASN A 89 -28.11 -11.64 -13.19
CA ASN A 89 -26.83 -11.46 -13.87
C ASN A 89 -25.86 -10.70 -12.97
N CYS A 90 -24.56 -11.00 -13.13
CA CYS A 90 -23.50 -10.25 -12.47
C CYS A 90 -23.52 -8.78 -12.91
N GLN A 91 -23.40 -7.91 -11.92
CA GLN A 91 -23.20 -6.49 -12.04
C GLN A 91 -21.85 -6.14 -11.43
N VAL A 92 -21.34 -4.94 -11.72
CA VAL A 92 -20.08 -4.45 -11.14
C VAL A 92 -20.37 -3.07 -10.60
N ASP A 93 -20.17 -2.90 -9.29
CA ASP A 93 -20.09 -1.57 -8.72
C ASP A 93 -18.70 -0.99 -8.98
N ILE A 94 -18.64 0.29 -9.33
CA ILE A 94 -17.38 0.96 -9.68
C ILE A 94 -17.31 2.25 -8.89
N GLU A 95 -16.36 2.31 -7.96
CA GLU A 95 -16.02 3.53 -7.26
C GLU A 95 -14.80 4.17 -7.93
N GLU A 96 -14.91 5.46 -8.28
CA GLU A 96 -13.83 6.25 -8.84
C GLU A 96 -13.35 7.27 -7.79
N SER A 97 -12.03 7.34 -7.59
CA SER A 97 -11.41 8.41 -6.81
C SER A 97 -10.16 8.91 -7.49
N THR A 98 -9.68 10.09 -7.09
CA THR A 98 -8.35 10.55 -7.50
C THR A 98 -7.34 10.20 -6.40
N TYR A 99 -6.09 9.97 -6.77
CA TYR A 99 -5.04 9.71 -5.79
C TYR A 99 -3.76 10.47 -6.10
N THR A 100 -2.99 10.70 -5.04
CA THR A 100 -1.60 11.13 -5.13
C THR A 100 -0.70 10.13 -4.41
N LEU A 101 0.57 10.07 -4.81
CA LEU A 101 1.54 9.16 -4.22
C LEU A 101 2.81 9.92 -3.84
N SER A 102 3.24 9.76 -2.60
CA SER A 102 4.51 10.26 -2.08
C SER A 102 5.24 9.12 -1.39
N GLU A 103 6.38 8.72 -1.94
CA GLU A 103 7.08 7.50 -1.57
C GLU A 103 6.14 6.29 -1.64
N ARG A 104 5.78 5.71 -0.48
CA ARG A 104 4.86 4.58 -0.34
C ARG A 104 3.44 4.98 0.03
N THR A 105 3.20 6.25 0.36
CA THR A 105 1.92 6.70 0.89
C THR A 105 1.01 7.15 -0.24
N ILE A 106 -0.11 6.44 -0.38
CA ILE A 106 -1.21 6.81 -1.28
C ILE A 106 -2.18 7.69 -0.49
N THR A 107 -2.55 8.83 -1.05
CA THR A 107 -3.65 9.66 -0.53
C THR A 107 -4.75 9.71 -1.57
N PHE A 108 -5.86 9.06 -1.27
CA PHE A 108 -7.09 9.09 -2.05
C PHE A 108 -7.89 10.34 -1.70
N THR A 109 -8.47 10.96 -2.72
CA THR A 109 -9.43 12.05 -2.61
C THR A 109 -10.74 11.54 -3.18
N ILE A 110 -11.72 11.37 -2.29
CA ILE A 110 -13.06 10.88 -2.59
C ILE A 110 -13.99 12.08 -2.53
N VAL A 111 -14.84 12.22 -3.54
CA VAL A 111 -15.80 13.32 -3.64
C VAL A 111 -17.20 12.73 -3.60
N ASP A 112 -17.96 13.05 -2.56
CA ASP A 112 -19.37 12.69 -2.42
C ASP A 112 -20.22 13.96 -2.34
N GLY A 113 -20.83 14.33 -3.46
CA GLY A 113 -21.54 15.60 -3.60
C GLY A 113 -20.63 16.81 -3.37
N GLU A 114 -20.84 17.53 -2.26
CA GLU A 114 -20.02 18.67 -1.85
C GLU A 114 -18.95 18.29 -0.81
N GLU A 115 -18.98 17.06 -0.30
CA GLU A 115 -18.04 16.58 0.70
C GLU A 115 -16.77 16.01 0.04
N ILE A 116 -15.61 16.33 0.62
CA ILE A 116 -14.32 15.82 0.17
C ILE A 116 -13.68 15.08 1.33
N GLU A 117 -13.46 13.79 1.15
CA GLU A 117 -12.79 12.93 2.11
C GLU A 117 -11.38 12.57 1.61
N PHE A 118 -10.42 12.54 2.54
CA PHE A 118 -9.06 12.10 2.26
C PHE A 118 -8.76 10.80 3.03
N LYS A 119 -8.61 9.70 2.30
CA LYS A 119 -8.17 8.41 2.87
C LYS A 119 -6.71 8.15 2.53
N LYS A 120 -5.99 7.52 3.46
CA LYS A 120 -4.58 7.19 3.28
C LYS A 120 -4.34 5.69 3.37
N SER A 121 -3.47 5.23 2.48
CA SER A 121 -2.97 3.87 2.49
C SER A 121 -1.46 3.86 2.26
N THR A 122 -0.81 2.77 2.65
CA THR A 122 0.64 2.58 2.52
C THR A 122 0.92 1.35 1.67
N ILE A 123 1.79 1.49 0.68
CA ILE A 123 2.33 0.35 -0.09
C ILE A 123 3.31 -0.41 0.80
N ILE A 124 2.94 -1.62 1.18
CA ILE A 124 3.79 -2.53 1.95
C ILE A 124 4.77 -3.24 1.00
N ASN A 125 4.25 -3.76 -0.11
CA ASN A 125 5.01 -4.42 -1.15
C ASN A 125 4.44 -4.08 -2.54
N VAL A 126 5.32 -3.92 -3.53
CA VAL A 126 4.94 -3.94 -4.95
C VAL A 126 6.06 -4.54 -5.78
N ASP A 127 5.69 -5.45 -6.67
CA ASP A 127 6.54 -6.05 -7.70
C ASP A 127 5.72 -6.28 -8.98
N ASP A 128 6.31 -6.93 -9.98
CA ASP A 128 5.66 -7.17 -11.29
C ASP A 128 4.37 -8.00 -11.21
N SER A 129 4.15 -8.70 -10.10
CA SER A 129 3.06 -9.67 -9.92
C SER A 129 2.18 -9.39 -8.71
N THR A 130 2.69 -8.72 -7.69
CA THR A 130 2.04 -8.57 -6.38
C THR A 130 1.98 -7.11 -5.94
N LEU A 131 0.84 -6.71 -5.39
CA LEU A 131 0.65 -5.42 -4.72
C LEU A 131 0.00 -5.66 -3.36
N THR A 132 0.64 -5.17 -2.29
CA THR A 132 0.07 -5.20 -0.93
C THR A 132 -0.06 -3.78 -0.40
N ILE A 133 -1.27 -3.41 0.00
CA ILE A 133 -1.63 -2.09 0.50
C ILE A 133 -2.17 -2.24 1.93
N GLU A 134 -1.72 -1.38 2.84
CA GLU A 134 -2.24 -1.27 4.22
C GLU A 134 -3.03 0.03 4.38
N TYR A 135 -4.16 -0.01 5.06
CA TYR A 135 -4.86 1.20 5.53
C TYR A 135 -5.29 1.05 6.99
N ASN A 136 -5.54 2.19 7.65
CA ASN A 136 -6.09 2.18 9.00
C ASN A 136 -7.59 1.91 8.91
N ALA A 137 -8.06 0.94 9.70
CA ALA A 137 -9.42 0.44 9.66
C ALA A 137 -10.47 1.46 10.15
N GLY A 138 -10.07 2.54 10.82
CA GLY A 138 -11.01 3.42 11.52
C GLY A 138 -11.65 2.73 12.74
N PRO A 139 -12.32 3.49 13.61
CA PRO A 139 -12.93 2.94 14.83
C PRO A 139 -14.26 2.20 14.58
N ASP A 140 -14.93 2.43 13.45
CA ASP A 140 -16.34 2.03 13.25
C ASP A 140 -16.52 0.88 12.25
N ASP A 141 -15.48 0.51 11.49
CA ASP A 141 -15.66 -0.33 10.30
C ASP A 141 -15.31 -1.82 10.53
N PHE A 142 -14.74 -2.20 11.69
CA PHE A 142 -14.21 -3.55 11.90
C PHE A 142 -14.42 -4.13 13.30
N VAL A 143 -14.25 -5.45 13.40
CA VAL A 143 -14.30 -6.22 14.64
C VAL A 143 -13.34 -5.63 15.69
N GLU A 144 -13.74 -5.66 16.96
CA GLU A 144 -12.93 -5.19 18.08
C GLU A 144 -11.50 -5.76 18.02
N GLY A 145 -10.51 -4.88 18.13
CA GLY A 145 -9.09 -5.22 18.09
C GLY A 145 -8.40 -5.04 16.74
N VAL A 146 -9.14 -4.83 15.65
CA VAL A 146 -8.56 -4.48 14.34
C VAL A 146 -8.18 -3.00 14.31
N THR A 147 -6.97 -2.70 13.86
CA THR A 147 -6.44 -1.33 13.70
C THR A 147 -5.98 -1.06 12.27
N TYR A 148 -5.46 -2.10 11.60
CA TYR A 148 -5.04 -2.00 10.20
C TYR A 148 -5.61 -3.15 9.40
N VAL A 149 -5.88 -2.87 8.13
CA VAL A 149 -6.26 -3.86 7.13
C VAL A 149 -5.20 -3.85 6.04
N GLN A 150 -4.71 -5.03 5.68
CA GLN A 150 -3.82 -5.22 4.54
C GLN A 150 -4.52 -6.03 3.45
N THR A 151 -4.63 -5.48 2.26
CA THR A 151 -5.16 -6.16 1.08
C THR A 151 -4.02 -6.53 0.15
N LYS A 152 -3.95 -7.80 -0.24
CA LYS A 152 -2.98 -8.34 -1.18
C LYS A 152 -3.67 -8.62 -2.50
N HIS A 153 -3.02 -8.21 -3.58
CA HIS A 153 -3.54 -8.32 -4.93
C HIS A 153 -2.49 -8.94 -5.85
N LYS A 154 -2.97 -9.65 -6.87
CA LYS A 154 -2.18 -10.13 -7.99
C LYS A 154 -2.40 -9.24 -9.21
N LYS A 155 -1.38 -9.07 -10.03
CA LYS A 155 -1.50 -8.33 -11.28
C LYS A 155 -2.46 -9.04 -12.23
N LYS A 156 -3.45 -8.33 -12.76
CA LYS A 156 -4.39 -8.89 -13.72
C LYS A 156 -3.71 -9.14 -15.06
N GLY A 157 -3.91 -10.34 -15.62
CA GLY A 157 -3.27 -10.76 -16.87
C GLY A 157 -1.84 -11.30 -16.72
N SER A 158 -1.25 -11.28 -15.51
CA SER A 158 0.02 -11.98 -15.26
C SER A 158 -0.23 -13.47 -15.10
N THR A 159 0.15 -14.26 -16.10
CA THR A 159 0.27 -15.72 -15.96
C THR A 159 1.40 -16.03 -15.00
N VAL A 160 1.08 -16.67 -13.87
CA VAL A 160 2.10 -17.33 -13.03
C VAL A 160 2.72 -18.43 -13.90
N ASN A 161 3.99 -18.26 -14.28
CA ASN A 161 4.79 -19.33 -14.89
C ASN A 161 5.22 -20.32 -13.82
#